data_AF-A0A971VZY6-F1
#
_entry.id   AF-A0A971VZY6-F1
#
_cell.length_a   1.000
_cell.length_b   1.000
_cell.length_c   1.000
_cell.angle_alpha   90.00
_cell.angle_beta   90.00
_cell.angle_gamma   90.00
#
_symmetry.space_group_name_H-M   'P 1'
#
loop_
_entity.id
_entity.type
_entity.pdbx_description
1 polymer ?
#
loop_
_entity_poly.entity_id
_entity_poly.type
_entity_poly.pdbx_seq_one_letter_code
_entity_poly.pdbx_strand_id
1 'polypeptide(L)' 'MAKDIIMSGMRPTGKLHLGNYFGALENWVKLQNDYKSFHAIVDWHALTTAYEDTSELQQN' A
#
# COMPACT_ATOMS: atom_id res chain seq x y z
N MET A 1 -2.58 8.55 26.27
CA MET A 1 -3.58 8.97 25.26
C MET A 1 -3.64 7.91 24.19
N ALA A 2 -4.80 7.69 23.55
CA ALA A 2 -4.88 6.77 22.43
C ALA A 2 -4.06 7.35 21.25
N LYS A 3 -3.29 6.52 20.55
CA LYS A 3 -2.58 6.93 19.34
C LYS A 3 -3.59 7.25 18.24
N ASP A 4 -3.37 8.32 17.50
CA ASP A 4 -4.15 8.62 16.30
C ASP A 4 -4.01 7.50 15.26
N ILE A 5 -5.03 7.34 14.44
CA ILE A 5 -5.13 6.25 13.46
C ILE A 5 -4.69 6.75 12.10
N ILE A 6 -3.78 6.02 11.46
CA ILE A 6 -3.39 6.21 10.06
C ILE A 6 -3.78 4.97 9.28
N MET A 7 -4.40 5.17 8.12
CA MET A 7 -4.67 4.12 7.14
C MET A 7 -3.94 4.46 5.84
N SER A 8 -3.18 3.51 5.29
CA SER A 8 -2.49 3.67 4.02
C SER A 8 -2.71 2.43 3.14
N GLY A 9 -2.83 2.64 1.82
CA GLY A 9 -3.06 1.56 0.87
C GLY A 9 -2.12 1.63 -0.33
N MET A 10 -1.70 0.49 -0.85
CA MET A 10 -0.90 0.39 -2.08
C MET A 10 -1.54 -0.61 -3.06
N ARG A 11 -1.55 -0.24 -4.35
CA ARG A 11 -2.08 -1.11 -5.40
C ARG A 11 -1.07 -2.23 -5.72
N PRO A 12 -1.53 -3.47 -5.93
CA PRO A 12 -0.68 -4.58 -6.38
C PRO A 12 -0.40 -4.47 -7.89
N THR A 13 0.39 -3.49 -8.31
CA THR A 13 0.73 -3.23 -9.73
C THR A 13 2.13 -3.72 -10.12
N GLY A 14 2.59 -4.81 -9.51
CA GLY A 14 3.90 -5.39 -9.74
C GLY A 14 4.94 -5.03 -8.68
N LYS A 15 6.22 -5.27 -9.01
CA LYS A 15 7.33 -5.15 -8.07
C LYS A 15 7.54 -3.71 -7.59
N LEU A 16 7.70 -3.57 -6.29
CA LEU A 16 8.10 -2.31 -5.65
C LEU A 16 9.48 -1.87 -6.13
N HIS A 17 9.63 -0.57 -6.36
CA HIS A 17 10.90 0.06 -6.72
C HIS A 17 11.30 1.14 -5.70
N LEU A 18 12.48 1.74 -5.87
CA LEU A 18 13.03 2.76 -4.96
C LEU A 18 12.09 3.96 -4.75
N GLY A 19 11.26 4.28 -5.75
CA GLY A 19 10.25 5.32 -5.64
C GLY A 19 9.17 4.99 -4.61
N ASN A 20 8.69 3.74 -4.56
CA ASN A 20 7.75 3.31 -3.51
C ASN A 20 8.42 3.30 -2.14
N TYR A 21 9.70 2.91 -2.09
CA TYR A 21 10.46 2.86 -0.85
C TYR A 21 10.61 4.23 -0.20
N PHE A 22 11.24 5.18 -0.91
CA PHE A 22 11.47 6.53 -0.41
C PHE A 22 10.18 7.37 -0.37
N GLY A 23 9.22 7.09 -1.24
CA GLY A 23 7.95 7.83 -1.30
C GLY A 23 6.96 7.45 -0.21
N ALA A 24 6.92 6.17 0.20
CA ALA A 24 5.89 5.68 1.13
C ALA A 24 6.44 4.74 2.20
N LEU A 25 7.12 3.64 1.83
CA LEU A 25 7.41 2.54 2.76
C LEU A 25 8.32 2.97 3.92
N GLU A 26 9.34 3.78 3.66
CA GLU A 26 10.22 4.28 4.73
C GLU A 26 9.44 5.11 5.74
N ASN A 27 8.51 5.94 5.28
CA ASN A 27 7.63 6.74 6.15
C ASN A 27 6.63 5.86 6.89
N TRP A 28 6.06 4.84 6.25
CA TRP A 28 5.14 3.90 6.90
C TRP A 28 5.81 3.19 8.09
N VAL A 29 7.07 2.75 7.94
CA VAL A 29 7.84 2.13 9.03
C VAL A 29 8.04 3.13 10.18
N LYS A 30 8.43 4.37 9.88
CA LYS A 30 8.63 5.41 10.91
C LYS A 30 7.34 5.68 11.69
N LEU A 31 6.20 5.81 10.98
CA LEU A 31 4.90 6.17 11.55
C LEU A 31 4.31 5.09 12.48
N GLN A 32 4.73 3.83 12.38
CA GLN A 32 4.28 2.77 13.30
C GLN A 32 4.65 3.05 14.77
N ASN A 33 5.71 3.83 15.02
CA ASN A 33 6.12 4.19 16.38
C ASN A 33 5.16 5.20 17.01
N ASP A 34 4.59 6.10 16.21
CA ASP A 34 3.82 7.25 16.69
C ASP A 34 2.30 7.03 16.57
N TYR A 35 1.87 6.28 15.56
CA TYR A 35 0.46 6.09 15.21
C TYR A 35 0.02 4.63 15.31
N LYS A 36 -1.30 4.42 15.34
CA LYS A 36 -1.90 3.12 15.07
C LYS A 36 -2.09 2.98 13.56
N SER A 37 -1.14 2.31 12.91
CA SER A 37 -1.10 2.19 11.44
C SER A 37 -1.87 0.97 10.93
N PHE A 38 -2.70 1.18 9.91
CA PHE A 38 -3.33 0.14 9.10
C PHE A 38 -2.82 0.23 7.67
N HIS A 39 -2.41 -0.90 7.11
CA HIS A 39 -1.92 -1.00 5.74
C HIS A 39 -2.80 -1.95 4.94
N ALA A 40 -3.25 -1.53 3.76
CA ALA A 40 -4.12 -2.32 2.89
C ALA A 40 -3.50 -2.55 1.52
N ILE A 41 -3.67 -3.76 1.00
CA ILE A 41 -3.47 -4.04 -0.42
C ILE A 41 -4.79 -3.64 -1.10
N VAL A 42 -4.76 -2.62 -1.96
CA VAL A 42 -5.96 -2.08 -2.60
C VAL A 42 -6.16 -2.68 -3.99
N ASP A 43 -6.46 -3.98 -4.01
CA ASP A 43 -6.77 -4.78 -5.21
C ASP A 43 -7.96 -4.23 -6.02
N TRP A 44 -9.06 -3.86 -5.35
CA TRP A 44 -10.21 -3.23 -6.01
C TRP A 44 -9.84 -1.92 -6.72
N HIS A 45 -8.87 -1.17 -6.20
CA HIS A 45 -8.39 0.03 -6.87
C HIS A 45 -7.54 -0.30 -8.11
N ALA A 46 -6.85 -1.44 -8.12
CA ALA A 46 -6.12 -1.90 -9.31
C ALA A 46 -7.08 -2.30 -10.45
N LEU A 47 -8.24 -2.88 -10.12
CA LEU A 47 -9.26 -3.26 -11.10
C LEU A 47 -9.83 -2.07 -11.89
N THR A 48 -9.74 -0.84 -11.37
CA THR A 48 -10.18 0.35 -12.13
C THR A 48 -9.36 0.59 -13.40
N THR A 49 -8.12 0.07 -13.46
CA THR A 49 -7.22 0.20 -14.62
C THR A 49 -6.82 -1.15 -15.23
N ALA A 50 -6.94 -2.25 -14.49
CA ALA A 50 -6.51 -3.59 -14.92
C ALA A 50 -7.69 -4.59 -15.00
N TYR A 51 -8.91 -4.12 -15.28
CA TYR A 51 -10.08 -5.01 -15.36
C TYR A 51 -10.02 -6.01 -16.54
N GLU A 52 -9.26 -5.69 -17.59
CA GLU A 52 -9.17 -6.52 -18.80
C GLU A 52 -8.30 -7.77 -18.62
N ASP A 53 -7.30 -7.69 -17.75
CA ASP A 53 -6.41 -8.81 -17.42
C ASP A 53 -6.02 -8.75 -15.95
N THR A 54 -6.57 -9.67 -15.17
CA THR A 54 -6.32 -9.80 -13.73
C THR A 54 -5.36 -10.95 -13.41
N SER A 55 -4.73 -11.57 -14.41
CA SER A 55 -3.90 -12.78 -14.22
C SER A 55 -2.69 -12.54 -13.31
N GLU A 56 -2.13 -11.32 -13.34
CA GLU A 56 -0.97 -10.94 -12.53
C GLU A 56 -1.36 -10.47 -11.10
N LEU A 57 -2.63 -10.10 -10.89
CA LEU A 57 -3.09 -9.40 -9.68
C LEU A 57 -2.90 -10.24 -8.40
N GLN A 58 -3.01 -11.57 -8.51
CA GLN A 58 -2.80 -12.48 -7.39
C GLN A 58 -1.31 -12.66 -7.04
N GLN A 59 -0.42 -12.52 -8.03
CA GLN A 59 1.02 -12.70 -7.83
C GLN A 59 1.72 -11.43 -7.34
N ASN A 60 1.12 -10.27 -7.64
CA ASN A 60 1.60 -8.94 -7.26
C ASN A 60 1.33 -8.62 -5.79
#